data_AF-A0A7S1ZDB1-F1
#
_entry.id   AF-A0A7S1ZDB1-F1
#
_cell.length_a   1.000
_cell.length_b   1.000
_cell.length_c   1.000
_cell.angle_alpha   90.00
_cell.angle_beta   90.00
_cell.angle_gamma   90.00
#
_symmetry.space_group_name_H-M   'P 1'
#
loop_
_entity.id
_entity.type
_entity.pdbx_description
1 polymer ?
#
loop_
_entity_poly.entity_id
_entity_poly.type
_entity_poly.pdbx_seq_one_letter_code
_entity_poly.pdbx_strand_id
1 'polypeptide(L)'
;EGEGAAAAAKTVGGTVGLAVRGDVRRSSATRILVVTDGVLLNILRDDPELTEVRAVIFDEFHERGVNGDAALALCREAQRELRPELRLVVMSATLLGDDSDVESDSGGDGDSAGGGDDDGDDGHGHGHEHEHS
;
A
#
# COMPACT_ATOMS: atom_id res chain seq x y z
N GLU A 1 -7.64 8.78 -35.92
CA GLU A 1 -6.32 8.12 -36.00
C GLU A 1 -5.89 7.81 -34.59
N GLY A 2 -5.55 6.56 -34.32
CA GLY A 2 -5.32 6.05 -32.97
C GLY A 2 -5.30 4.53 -33.08
N GLU A 3 -4.28 4.04 -33.78
CA GLU A 3 -3.97 2.62 -33.97
C GLU A 3 -3.87 1.98 -32.58
N GLY A 4 -4.96 1.39 -32.11
CA GLY A 4 -4.93 0.48 -30.98
C GLY A 4 -4.06 -0.68 -31.42
N ALA A 5 -2.80 -0.65 -31.01
CA ALA A 5 -1.84 -1.69 -31.31
C ALA A 5 -2.44 -3.02 -30.85
N ALA A 6 -2.97 -3.78 -31.81
CA ALA A 6 -3.36 -5.16 -31.60
C ALA A 6 -2.10 -5.84 -31.08
N ALA A 7 -2.02 -6.06 -29.76
CA ALA A 7 -0.96 -6.82 -29.15
C ALA A 7 -0.90 -8.13 -29.94
N ALA A 8 0.15 -8.27 -30.75
CA ALA A 8 0.22 -9.33 -31.76
C ALA A 8 -0.16 -10.63 -31.05
N ALA A 9 -1.23 -11.27 -31.50
CA ALA A 9 -1.75 -12.50 -30.92
C ALA A 9 -0.72 -13.61 -31.15
N LYS A 10 0.38 -13.56 -30.42
CA LYS A 10 1.36 -14.62 -30.33
C LYS A 10 0.63 -15.78 -29.70
N THR A 11 0.64 -16.93 -30.36
CA THR A 11 0.00 -18.14 -29.85
C THR A 11 0.55 -18.42 -28.44
N VAL A 12 -0.33 -18.39 -27.44
CA VAL A 12 0.03 -18.74 -26.06
C VAL A 12 0.59 -20.16 -26.05
N GLY A 13 1.76 -20.34 -25.46
CA GLY A 13 2.54 -21.58 -25.51
C GLY A 13 3.68 -21.58 -26.53
N GLY A 14 3.81 -20.54 -27.37
CA GLY A 14 4.99 -20.28 -28.20
C GLY A 14 6.10 -19.58 -27.41
N THR A 15 6.55 -18.42 -27.89
CA THR A 15 7.57 -17.60 -27.18
C THR A 15 7.05 -16.96 -25.90
N VAL A 16 5.73 -16.84 -25.75
CA VAL A 16 5.07 -16.36 -24.53
C VAL A 16 4.21 -17.49 -23.98
N GLY A 17 4.49 -17.88 -22.75
CA GLY A 17 3.74 -18.88 -22.01
C GLY A 17 2.88 -18.25 -20.93
N LEU A 18 1.93 -19.03 -20.42
CA LEU A 18 1.06 -18.67 -19.32
C LEU A 18 1.04 -19.83 -18.31
N ALA A 19 1.19 -19.54 -17.03
CA ALA A 19 0.95 -20.51 -15.96
C ALA A 19 0.08 -19.90 -14.87
N VAL A 20 -1.13 -20.44 -14.73
CA VAL A 20 -2.07 -20.11 -13.68
C VAL A 20 -2.51 -21.40 -12.97
N ARG A 21 -3.25 -21.28 -11.88
CA ARG A 21 -3.71 -22.47 -11.14
C ARG A 21 -4.56 -23.36 -12.04
N GLY A 22 -4.09 -24.59 -12.26
CA GLY A 22 -4.81 -25.60 -13.05
C GLY A 22 -4.63 -25.49 -14.57
N ASP A 23 -3.86 -24.51 -15.06
CA ASP A 23 -3.61 -24.35 -16.50
C ASP A 23 -2.20 -23.84 -16.75
N VAL A 24 -1.40 -24.64 -17.47
CA VAL A 24 -0.01 -24.33 -17.82
C VAL A 24 0.18 -24.52 -19.31
N ARG A 25 0.44 -23.41 -20.01
CA ARG A 25 0.77 -23.37 -21.43
C ARG A 25 2.18 -22.82 -21.63
N ARG A 26 3.17 -23.72 -21.66
CA ARG A 26 4.59 -23.40 -21.93
C ARG A 26 5.19 -24.42 -22.89
N SER A 27 6.22 -24.04 -23.62
CA SER A 27 7.01 -24.92 -24.48
C SER A 27 8.51 -24.64 -24.33
N SER A 28 9.35 -25.45 -24.98
CA SER A 28 10.79 -25.19 -25.08
C SER A 28 11.12 -23.87 -25.81
N ALA A 29 10.17 -23.31 -26.56
CA ALA A 29 10.33 -22.01 -27.22
C ALA A 29 9.97 -20.83 -26.30
N THR A 30 9.36 -21.06 -25.13
CA THR A 30 8.91 -20.00 -24.23
C THR A 30 10.10 -19.20 -23.70
N ARG A 31 10.02 -17.87 -23.86
CA ARG A 31 11.02 -16.90 -23.40
C ARG A 31 10.47 -15.98 -22.31
N ILE A 32 9.16 -15.75 -22.31
CA ILE A 32 8.45 -14.99 -21.28
C ILE A 32 7.36 -15.90 -20.75
N LEU A 33 7.35 -16.13 -19.45
CA LEU A 33 6.29 -16.88 -18.79
C LEU A 33 5.50 -15.91 -17.91
N VAL A 34 4.24 -15.69 -18.25
CA VAL A 34 3.32 -14.90 -17.42
C VAL A 34 2.72 -15.83 -16.38
N VAL A 35 2.77 -15.42 -15.12
CA VAL A 35 2.28 -16.21 -13.99
C VAL A 35 1.47 -15.35 -13.05
N THR A 36 0.57 -15.96 -12.27
CA THR A 36 -0.02 -15.28 -11.10
C THR A 36 0.90 -15.38 -9.89
N ASP A 37 0.75 -14.46 -8.93
CA ASP A 37 1.59 -14.43 -7.71
C ASP A 37 1.63 -15.78 -6.98
N GLY A 38 0.48 -16.45 -6.85
CA GLY A 38 0.41 -17.76 -6.21
C GLY A 38 1.18 -18.86 -6.95
N VAL A 39 1.25 -18.78 -8.28
CA VAL A 39 2.10 -19.69 -9.08
C VAL A 39 3.56 -19.32 -8.92
N LEU A 40 3.91 -18.03 -8.89
CA LEU A 40 5.28 -17.57 -8.61
C LEU A 40 5.78 -18.03 -7.24
N LEU A 41 4.94 -17.95 -6.20
CA LEU A 41 5.28 -18.46 -4.87
C LEU A 41 5.54 -19.97 -4.87
N ASN A 42 4.76 -20.75 -5.62
CA ASN A 42 5.02 -22.18 -5.76
C ASN A 42 6.34 -22.44 -6.50
N ILE A 43 6.63 -21.67 -7.56
CA ILE A 43 7.91 -21.76 -8.28
C ILE A 43 9.07 -21.47 -7.32
N LEU A 44 8.99 -20.37 -6.55
CA LEU A 44 10.02 -19.99 -5.58
C LEU A 44 10.20 -21.02 -4.46
N ARG A 45 9.12 -21.69 -4.06
CA ARG A 45 9.19 -22.76 -3.06
C ARG A 45 9.93 -23.99 -3.59
N ASP A 46 9.70 -24.34 -4.85
CA ASP A 46 10.29 -25.53 -5.48
C ASP A 46 11.71 -25.27 -6.02
N ASP A 47 11.97 -24.06 -6.52
CA ASP A 47 13.27 -23.57 -7.03
C ASP A 47 13.54 -22.14 -6.49
N PRO A 48 14.08 -22.02 -5.26
CA PRO A 48 14.39 -20.72 -4.65
C PRO A 48 15.46 -19.92 -5.41
N GLU A 49 16.31 -20.60 -6.20
CA GLU A 49 17.36 -19.95 -6.99
C GLU A 49 16.81 -19.39 -8.32
N LEU A 50 15.60 -19.77 -8.72
CA LEU A 50 15.04 -19.41 -10.03
C LEU A 50 16.07 -19.67 -11.16
N THR A 51 16.62 -20.89 -11.19
CA THR A 51 17.84 -21.23 -11.94
C THR A 51 17.77 -20.83 -13.42
N GLU A 52 16.61 -21.07 -14.05
CA GLU A 52 16.35 -20.83 -15.47
C GLU A 52 15.81 -19.40 -15.76
N VAL A 53 15.65 -18.57 -14.74
CA VAL A 53 15.08 -17.23 -14.85
C VAL A 53 16.17 -16.17 -14.67
N ARG A 54 16.24 -15.24 -15.62
CA ARG A 54 17.18 -14.11 -15.58
C ARG A 54 16.57 -12.84 -15.01
N ALA A 55 15.25 -12.69 -15.12
CA ALA A 55 14.54 -11.52 -14.63
C ALA A 55 13.12 -11.88 -14.19
N VAL A 56 12.64 -11.22 -13.14
CA VAL A 56 11.24 -11.23 -12.71
C VAL A 56 10.69 -9.82 -12.84
N ILE A 57 9.54 -9.70 -13.50
CA ILE A 57 8.81 -8.45 -13.67
C ILE A 57 7.51 -8.59 -12.89
N PHE A 58 7.31 -7.71 -11.91
CA PHE A 58 6.05 -7.56 -11.20
C PHE A 58 5.25 -6.47 -11.92
N ASP A 59 4.21 -6.87 -12.65
CA ASP A 59 3.26 -5.98 -13.31
C ASP A 59 2.07 -5.75 -12.37
N GLU A 60 1.55 -4.52 -12.28
CA GLU A 60 0.43 -4.14 -11.39
C GLU A 60 0.69 -4.27 -9.87
N PHE A 61 1.79 -3.72 -9.35
CA PHE A 61 2.06 -3.70 -7.90
C PHE A 61 1.22 -2.65 -7.14
N HIS A 62 -0.12 -2.72 -7.13
CA HIS A 62 -0.94 -1.58 -6.68
C HIS A 62 -1.92 -1.73 -5.53
N GLU A 63 -2.29 -2.92 -5.08
CA GLU A 63 -3.20 -3.01 -3.92
C GLU A 63 -2.86 -4.19 -3.02
N ARG A 64 -1.94 -3.98 -2.06
CA ARG A 64 -1.66 -4.81 -0.85
C ARG A 64 -1.97 -6.31 -1.00
N GLY A 65 -1.47 -6.94 -2.06
CA GLY A 65 -1.64 -8.36 -2.30
C GLY A 65 -0.59 -9.13 -1.53
N VAL A 66 -0.97 -9.78 -0.42
CA VAL A 66 -0.06 -10.55 0.45
C VAL A 66 0.84 -11.51 -0.34
N ASN A 67 0.32 -12.10 -1.42
CA ASN A 67 1.10 -13.01 -2.27
C ASN A 67 2.14 -12.27 -3.12
N GLY A 68 1.80 -11.12 -3.69
CA GLY A 68 2.72 -10.28 -4.47
C GLY A 68 3.86 -9.74 -3.61
N ASP A 69 3.54 -9.25 -2.40
CA ASP A 69 4.53 -8.78 -1.43
C ASP A 69 5.47 -9.90 -0.98
N ALA A 70 4.91 -11.07 -0.64
CA ALA A 70 5.70 -12.23 -0.26
C ALA A 70 6.60 -12.71 -1.41
N ALA A 71 6.08 -12.74 -2.63
CA ALA A 71 6.86 -13.11 -3.82
C ALA A 71 7.99 -12.13 -4.08
N LEU A 72 7.75 -10.82 -3.95
CA LEU A 72 8.79 -9.81 -4.09
C LEU A 72 9.87 -9.93 -3.01
N ALA A 73 9.47 -10.17 -1.76
CA ALA A 73 10.41 -10.38 -0.65
C ALA A 73 11.32 -11.59 -0.89
N LEU A 74 10.73 -12.73 -1.27
CA LEU A 74 11.47 -13.95 -1.58
C LEU A 74 12.39 -13.78 -2.80
N CYS A 75 11.90 -13.14 -3.87
CA CYS A 75 12.73 -12.82 -5.03
C CYS A 75 13.93 -11.93 -4.66
N ARG A 76 13.74 -10.95 -3.76
CA ARG A 76 14.82 -10.10 -3.25
C ARG A 76 15.82 -10.87 -2.40
N GLU A 77 15.35 -11.80 -1.56
CA GLU A 77 16.23 -12.67 -0.77
C GLU A 77 17.05 -13.58 -1.69
N ALA A 78 16.41 -14.24 -2.66
CA ALA A 78 17.08 -15.03 -3.69
C ALA A 78 18.13 -14.21 -4.44
N GLN A 79 17.81 -12.97 -4.84
CA GLN A 79 18.76 -12.08 -5.49
C GLN A 79 19.99 -11.78 -4.62
N ARG A 80 19.80 -11.58 -3.31
CA ARG A 80 20.89 -11.18 -2.39
C ARG A 80 21.77 -12.36 -1.99
N GLU A 81 21.18 -13.51 -1.70
CA GLU A 81 21.86 -14.64 -1.08
C GLU A 81 22.28 -15.71 -2.08
N LEU A 82 21.54 -15.87 -3.19
CA LEU A 82 21.72 -16.99 -4.12
C LEU A 82 22.15 -16.53 -5.51
N ARG A 83 21.54 -15.46 -6.04
CA ARG A 83 21.62 -15.06 -7.45
C ARG A 83 21.77 -13.54 -7.64
N PRO A 84 22.95 -12.97 -7.35
CA PRO A 84 23.22 -11.53 -7.50
C PRO A 84 22.94 -10.96 -8.90
N GLU A 85 22.95 -11.81 -9.93
CA GLU A 85 22.67 -11.47 -11.33
C GLU A 85 21.18 -11.46 -11.70
N LEU A 86 20.29 -11.96 -10.82
CA LEU A 86 18.85 -11.93 -11.04
C LEU A 86 18.37 -10.48 -11.12
N ARG A 87 17.59 -10.14 -12.15
CA ARG A 87 17.05 -8.78 -12.32
C ARG A 87 15.61 -8.72 -11.83
N LEU A 88 15.31 -7.78 -10.95
CA LEU A 88 13.95 -7.53 -10.48
C LEU A 88 13.47 -6.20 -11.03
N VAL A 89 12.31 -6.21 -11.70
CA VAL A 89 11.62 -5.01 -12.18
C VAL A 89 10.26 -4.97 -11.51
N VAL A 90 9.93 -3.85 -10.89
CA VAL A 90 8.61 -3.61 -10.31
C VAL A 90 7.97 -2.50 -11.12
N MET A 91 6.86 -2.81 -11.78
CA MET A 91 6.04 -1.86 -12.51
C MET A 91 4.86 -1.44 -11.64
N SER A 92 4.62 -0.14 -11.64
CA SER A 92 3.58 0.46 -10.83
C SER A 92 2.55 1.22 -11.66
N ALA A 93 1.28 0.86 -11.56
CA ALA A 93 0.16 1.70 -11.95
C ALA A 93 -0.04 2.79 -10.89
N THR A 94 0.63 3.93 -11.03
CA THR A 94 0.48 5.08 -10.12
C THR A 94 -1.00 5.46 -9.95
N LEU A 95 -1.66 5.07 -8.86
CA LEU A 95 -2.89 5.70 -8.40
C LEU A 95 -2.49 6.81 -7.43
N LEU A 96 -2.14 7.97 -7.99
CA LEU A 96 -2.05 9.20 -7.21
C LEU A 96 -3.50 9.60 -6.89
N GLY A 97 -4.01 9.13 -5.76
CA GLY A 97 -5.36 9.43 -5.26
C GLY A 97 -5.28 9.99 -3.85
N ASP A 98 -5.09 11.31 -3.78
CA ASP A 98 -5.31 12.24 -2.65
C ASP A 98 -5.16 11.70 -1.21
N ASP A 99 -3.99 11.96 -0.61
CA ASP A 99 -3.89 12.22 0.83
C ASP A 99 -4.44 13.64 1.16
N SER A 100 -5.64 13.99 0.67
CA SER A 100 -6.32 15.25 1.01
C SER A 100 -7.50 15.06 1.97
N ASP A 101 -7.52 13.99 2.75
CA ASP A 101 -8.17 14.01 4.05
C ASP A 101 -7.21 14.63 5.08
N VAL A 102 -6.70 15.82 4.75
CA VAL A 102 -6.09 16.73 5.73
C VAL A 102 -7.25 17.31 6.52
N GLU A 103 -7.21 17.02 7.81
CA GLU A 103 -8.16 17.43 8.83
C GLU A 103 -8.75 18.82 8.58
N SER A 104 -10.07 18.89 8.37
CA SER A 104 -10.83 20.07 8.78
C SER A 104 -10.97 20.02 10.30
N ASP A 105 -9.88 20.38 10.98
CA ASP A 105 -9.94 21.00 12.30
C ASP A 105 -10.74 22.31 12.14
N SER A 106 -12.02 22.25 12.50
CA SER A 106 -12.81 23.42 12.83
C SER A 106 -13.10 23.40 14.33
N GLY A 107 -12.05 23.55 15.13
CA GLY A 107 -12.17 24.11 16.48
C GLY A 107 -12.55 25.59 16.42
N GLY A 108 -13.67 25.96 17.04
CA GLY A 108 -13.99 27.35 17.36
C GLY A 108 -15.46 27.57 17.68
N ASP A 109 -15.72 28.10 18.88
CA ASP A 109 -17.00 28.55 19.47
C ASP A 109 -17.79 27.43 20.17
N GLY A 110 -17.63 27.16 21.48
CA GLY A 110 -17.24 28.05 22.57
C GLY A 110 -18.47 28.69 23.22
N ASP A 111 -19.32 27.91 23.88
CA ASP A 111 -20.19 28.44 24.95
C ASP A 111 -20.47 27.38 26.02
N SER A 112 -19.58 27.32 27.02
CA SER A 112 -19.81 26.56 28.25
C SER A 112 -20.41 27.50 29.29
N ALA A 113 -21.73 27.48 29.43
CA ALA A 113 -22.40 28.02 30.60
C ALA A 113 -22.22 27.04 31.77
N GLY A 114 -21.22 27.28 32.62
CA GLY A 114 -21.01 26.48 33.81
C GLY A 114 -19.95 27.06 34.75
N GLY A 115 -20.40 27.53 35.92
CA GLY A 115 -19.65 27.43 37.18
C GLY A 115 -18.76 28.61 37.56
N GLY A 116 -19.35 29.52 38.35
CA GLY A 116 -18.87 30.05 39.64
C GLY A 116 -17.38 30.34 39.89
N ASP A 117 -17.13 31.62 40.20
CA ASP A 117 -16.12 32.17 41.12
C ASP A 117 -16.76 33.47 41.66
N ASP A 118 -17.21 33.62 42.91
CA ASP A 118 -16.50 33.80 44.19
C ASP A 118 -15.36 34.85 44.19
N ASP A 119 -15.41 35.68 45.24
CA ASP A 119 -14.51 36.75 45.68
C ASP A 119 -14.51 38.11 44.96
N GLY A 120 -15.11 39.10 45.65
CA GLY A 120 -15.07 40.52 45.33
C GLY A 120 -15.58 41.37 46.49
N ASP A 121 -14.82 41.34 47.58
CA ASP A 121 -14.77 42.34 48.66
C ASP A 121 -14.89 43.78 48.11
N ASP A 122 -15.90 44.53 48.56
CA ASP A 122 -15.87 45.99 48.57
C ASP A 122 -16.93 46.53 49.55
N GLY A 123 -16.43 46.99 50.69
CA GLY A 123 -17.21 47.55 51.78
C GLY A 123 -18.02 48.79 51.38
N HIS A 124 -19.21 48.89 51.95
CA HIS A 124 -19.93 50.16 52.11
C HIS A 124 -20.42 50.26 53.56
N GLY A 125 -19.83 51.22 54.28
CA GLY A 125 -20.30 51.65 55.59
C GLY A 125 -21.52 52.56 55.49
N HIS A 126 -22.43 52.42 56.44
CA HIS A 126 -23.35 53.40 57.03
C HIS A 126 -24.05 52.60 58.14
N GLY A 127 -24.02 52.93 59.43
CA GLY A 127 -24.13 54.22 60.08
C GLY A 127 -25.31 54.11 61.07
N HIS A 128 -25.15 54.66 62.27
CA HIS A 128 -26.14 54.82 63.36
C HIS A 128 -26.44 53.59 64.24
N GLU A 129 -26.63 53.68 65.56
CA GLU A 129 -26.25 54.57 66.68
C GLU A 129 -27.13 54.11 67.88
N HIS A 130 -26.69 54.41 69.11
CA HIS A 130 -27.40 54.33 70.41
C HIS A 130 -27.56 52.94 71.06
N GLU A 131 -26.88 52.66 72.19
CA GLU A 131 -27.22 53.04 73.60
C GLU A 131 -28.51 52.34 74.09
N HIS A 132 -28.66 51.82 75.31
CA HIS A 132 -27.98 52.01 76.58
C HIS A 132 -28.41 50.87 77.53
N SER A 133 -27.54 50.53 78.47
CA SER A 133 -27.75 50.16 79.89
C SER A 133 -28.66 49.01 80.32
#